data_AF-A0A6A8Q556-F1
#
_entry.id   AF-A0A6A8Q556-F1
#
_cell.length_a   1.000
_cell.length_b   1.000
_cell.length_c   1.000
_cell.angle_alpha   90.00
_cell.angle_beta   90.00
_cell.angle_gamma   90.00
#
_symmetry.space_group_name_H-M   'P 1'
#
loop_
_entity.id
_entity.type
_entity.pdbx_description
1 polymer ?
#
loop_
_entity_poly.entity_id
_entity_poly.type
_entity_poly.pdbx_seq_one_letter_code
_entity_poly.pdbx_strand_id
1 'polypeptide(L)'
;MKTSTIMKPIHDLIQKLNNSSQKILDEINSEEPSIEYIKDELNSRESLVKKLNSISEIHPYNSFSISERASLKTKFDTFIELNNSIHSNLKTMLSRQREKIVTAVKQRKVEKQYTVSNKPDISYF
;
A
#
# COMPACT_ATOMS: atom_id res chain seq x y z
N MET A 1 14.97 33.96 5.98
CA MET A 1 13.79 33.85 5.09
C MET A 1 12.59 33.46 5.94
N LYS A 2 11.52 34.27 5.97
CA LYS A 2 10.27 33.89 6.65
C LYS A 2 9.51 32.94 5.73
N THR A 3 9.35 31.69 6.12
CA THR A 3 8.43 30.75 5.47
C THR A 3 7.02 31.34 5.50
N SER A 4 6.30 31.27 4.39
CA SER A 4 4.88 31.67 4.37
C SER A 4 4.11 30.85 5.41
N THR A 5 3.31 31.52 6.26
CA THR A 5 2.53 30.89 7.34
C THR A 5 1.65 29.73 6.83
N ILE A 6 1.30 29.76 5.53
CA ILE A 6 0.50 28.76 4.82
C ILE A 6 1.31 27.53 4.39
N MET A 7 2.62 27.69 4.17
CA MET A 7 3.49 26.63 3.68
C MET A 7 3.65 25.50 4.71
N LYS A 8 3.71 25.85 5.99
CA LYS A 8 3.88 24.88 7.07
C LYS A 8 2.72 23.84 7.11
N PRO A 9 1.44 24.24 7.10
CA PRO A 9 0.32 23.30 6.97
C PRO A 9 0.40 22.33 5.79
N ILE A 10 0.78 22.82 4.60
CA ILE A 10 0.91 21.99 3.39
C ILE A 10 2.05 20.99 3.56
N HIS A 11 3.21 21.45 4.04
CA HIS A 11 4.35 20.60 4.32
C HIS A 11 4.02 19.50 5.34
N ASP A 12 3.31 19.85 6.41
CA ASP A 12 2.91 18.91 7.45
C ASP A 12 1.95 17.84 6.90
N LEU A 13 1.03 18.22 6.01
CA LEU A 13 0.12 17.28 5.36
C LEU A 13 0.84 16.32 4.42
N ILE A 14 1.74 16.83 3.56
CA ILE A 14 2.51 15.98 2.65
C ILE A 14 3.46 15.07 3.45
N GLN A 15 4.05 15.58 4.53
CA GLN A 15 4.87 14.75 5.42
C GLN A 15 4.06 13.61 6.04
N LYS A 16 2.83 13.88 6.51
CA LYS A 16 1.93 12.85 7.02
C LYS A 16 1.55 11.83 5.94
N LEU A 17 1.31 12.27 4.70
CA LEU A 17 1.07 11.38 3.56
C LEU A 17 2.27 10.46 3.29
N ASN A 18 3.49 11.00 3.30
CA ASN A 18 4.71 10.22 3.10
C ASN A 18 4.92 9.22 4.24
N ASN A 19 4.74 9.66 5.49
CA ASN A 19 4.87 8.76 6.65
C ASN A 19 3.84 7.63 6.61
N SER A 20 2.59 7.92 6.26
CA SER A 20 1.55 6.90 6.10
C SER A 20 1.87 5.95 4.93
N SER A 21 2.39 6.47 3.82
CA SER A 21 2.83 5.64 2.69
C SER A 21 3.98 4.72 3.07
N GLN A 22 4.94 5.21 3.87
CA GLN A 22 6.03 4.37 4.38
C GLN A 22 5.51 3.26 5.29
N LYS A 23 4.60 3.56 6.23
CA LYS A 23 3.97 2.54 7.09
C LYS A 23 3.25 1.46 6.30
N ILE A 24 2.51 1.83 5.25
CA ILE A 24 1.85 0.87 4.37
C ILE A 24 2.89 -0.01 3.68
N LEU A 25 3.98 0.58 3.19
CA LEU A 25 5.06 -0.16 2.55
C LEU A 25 5.73 -1.14 3.51
N ASP A 26 6.00 -0.70 4.74
CA ASP A 26 6.58 -1.53 5.80
C ASP A 26 5.65 -2.70 6.16
N GLU A 27 4.34 -2.44 6.29
CA GLU A 27 3.34 -3.47 6.58
C GLU A 27 3.22 -4.50 5.44
N ILE A 28 3.24 -4.07 4.17
CA ILE A 28 3.22 -4.98 3.02
C ILE A 28 4.45 -5.90 3.00
N ASN A 29 5.59 -5.39 3.48
CA ASN A 29 6.85 -6.12 3.51
C ASN A 29 7.00 -6.99 4.77
N SER A 30 6.04 -6.97 5.69
CA SER A 30 6.07 -7.81 6.88
C SER A 30 5.84 -9.28 6.52
N GLU A 31 6.23 -10.19 7.41
CA GLU A 31 6.03 -11.63 7.21
C GLU A 31 4.54 -12.00 7.16
N GLU A 32 3.73 -11.30 7.97
CA GLU A 32 2.28 -11.46 8.08
C GLU A 32 1.56 -10.12 7.94
N PRO A 33 1.36 -9.60 6.71
CA PRO A 33 0.74 -8.30 6.50
C PRO A 33 -0.72 -8.26 6.97
N SER A 34 -1.05 -7.27 7.77
CA SER A 34 -2.41 -6.96 8.20
C SER A 34 -3.15 -6.15 7.15
N ILE A 35 -4.11 -6.79 6.48
CA ILE A 35 -4.97 -6.14 5.49
C ILE A 35 -5.80 -5.02 6.11
N GLU A 36 -6.26 -5.19 7.35
CA GLU A 36 -7.05 -4.15 8.03
C GLU A 36 -6.19 -2.92 8.35
N TYR A 37 -4.95 -3.12 8.81
CA TYR A 37 -4.02 -2.01 9.04
C TYR A 37 -3.73 -1.22 7.74
N ILE A 38 -3.44 -1.93 6.65
CA ILE A 38 -3.18 -1.31 5.34
C ILE A 38 -4.39 -0.48 4.90
N LYS A 39 -5.60 -1.02 5.07
CA LYS A 39 -6.86 -0.36 4.74
C LYS A 39 -7.09 0.88 5.60
N ASP A 40 -6.84 0.81 6.90
CA ASP A 40 -6.98 1.95 7.81
C ASP A 40 -6.01 3.09 7.46
N GLU A 41 -4.76 2.77 7.15
CA GLU A 41 -3.78 3.76 6.70
C GLU A 41 -4.16 4.35 5.33
N LEU A 42 -4.71 3.55 4.39
CA LEU A 42 -5.25 4.07 3.12
C LEU A 42 -6.43 5.03 3.33
N ASN A 43 -7.36 4.71 4.23
CA ASN A 43 -8.47 5.59 4.58
C ASN A 43 -7.99 6.91 5.22
N SER A 44 -6.99 6.82 6.10
CA SER A 44 -6.33 7.99 6.70
C SER A 44 -5.68 8.88 5.63
N ARG A 45 -5.01 8.28 4.64
CA ARG A 45 -4.45 9.00 3.50
C ARG A 45 -5.50 9.73 2.69
N GLU A 46 -6.64 9.11 2.42
CA GLU A 46 -7.73 9.77 1.69
C GLU A 46 -8.20 11.04 2.42
N SER A 47 -8.31 10.99 3.75
CA SER A 47 -8.62 12.17 4.58
C SER A 47 -7.55 13.26 4.47
N LEU A 48 -6.27 12.90 4.46
CA LEU A 48 -5.17 13.84 4.28
C LEU A 48 -5.15 14.47 2.88
N VAL A 49 -5.42 13.70 1.82
CA VAL A 49 -5.54 14.21 0.45
C VAL A 49 -6.69 15.19 0.33
N LYS A 50 -7.85 14.89 0.92
CA LYS A 50 -9.00 15.82 0.94
C LYS A 50 -8.63 17.16 1.59
N LYS A 51 -7.93 17.14 2.74
CA LYS A 51 -7.44 18.35 3.40
C LYS A 51 -6.43 19.13 2.55
N LEU A 52 -5.53 18.42 1.87
CA LEU A 52 -4.54 19.02 0.99
C LEU A 52 -5.22 19.71 -0.21
N ASN A 53 -6.21 19.07 -0.81
CA ASN A 53 -7.00 19.63 -1.91
C ASN A 53 -7.70 20.92 -1.48
N SER A 54 -8.39 20.93 -0.33
CA SER A 54 -9.06 22.13 0.18
C SER A 54 -8.10 23.31 0.40
N ILE A 55 -6.87 23.04 0.86
CA ILE A 55 -5.87 24.11 1.00
C ILE A 55 -5.36 24.58 -0.36
N SER A 56 -5.17 23.66 -1.32
CA SER A 56 -4.70 24.00 -2.66
C SER A 56 -5.68 24.82 -3.49
N GLU A 57 -6.98 24.70 -3.21
CA GLU A 57 -8.03 25.54 -3.82
C GLU A 57 -7.93 27.01 -3.34
N ILE A 58 -7.57 27.22 -2.08
CA ILE A 58 -7.42 28.55 -1.47
C ILE A 58 -6.04 29.14 -1.82
N HIS A 59 -5.02 28.29 -1.95
CA HIS A 59 -3.64 28.67 -2.21
C HIS A 59 -3.10 27.91 -3.42
N PRO A 60 -3.35 28.43 -4.65
CA PRO A 60 -2.94 27.76 -5.86
C PRO A 60 -1.41 27.66 -5.92
N TYR A 61 -0.89 26.64 -6.61
CA TYR A 61 0.56 26.41 -6.75
C TYR A 61 1.34 27.68 -7.18
N ASN A 62 0.69 28.55 -7.95
CA ASN A 62 1.29 29.78 -8.43
C ASN A 62 1.46 30.89 -7.38
N SER A 63 0.88 30.75 -6.19
CA SER A 63 1.04 31.73 -5.09
C SER A 63 2.33 31.52 -4.30
N PHE A 64 3.05 30.42 -4.49
CA PHE A 64 4.29 30.12 -3.78
C PHE A 64 5.51 30.64 -4.54
N SER A 65 6.56 30.99 -3.80
CA SER A 65 7.86 31.33 -4.39
C SER A 65 8.54 30.10 -5.02
N ILE A 66 9.53 30.31 -5.88
CA ILE A 66 10.25 29.24 -6.58
C ILE A 66 10.87 28.23 -5.59
N SER A 67 11.48 28.73 -4.50
CA SER A 67 12.09 27.87 -3.47
C SER A 67 11.05 27.01 -2.74
N GLU A 68 9.86 27.56 -2.48
CA GLU A 68 8.79 26.85 -1.80
C GLU A 68 8.20 25.77 -2.70
N ARG A 69 7.99 26.09 -3.98
CA ARG A 69 7.55 25.13 -5.00
C ARG A 69 8.54 23.99 -5.19
N ALA A 70 9.83 24.28 -5.21
CA ALA A 70 10.87 23.25 -5.31
C ALA A 70 10.80 22.29 -4.12
N SER A 71 10.65 22.83 -2.91
CA SER A 71 10.54 22.01 -1.70
C SER A 71 9.27 21.15 -1.68
N LEU A 72 8.13 21.71 -2.08
CA LEU A 72 6.88 20.96 -2.24
C LEU A 72 7.03 19.86 -3.28
N LYS A 73 7.65 20.17 -4.43
CA LYS A 73 7.89 19.21 -5.50
C LYS A 73 8.67 18.00 -5.00
N THR A 74 9.79 18.21 -4.29
CA THR A 74 10.58 17.10 -3.73
C THR A 74 9.73 16.20 -2.83
N LYS A 75 8.86 16.77 -1.99
CA LYS A 75 8.00 15.97 -1.10
C LYS A 75 6.92 15.19 -1.85
N PHE A 76 6.36 15.77 -2.92
CA PHE A 76 5.42 15.09 -3.81
C PHE A 76 6.09 13.99 -4.63
N ASP A 77 7.32 14.21 -5.10
CA ASP A 77 8.09 13.20 -5.81
C ASP A 77 8.28 11.97 -4.89
N THR A 78 8.65 12.18 -3.62
CA THR A 78 8.72 11.09 -2.61
C THR A 78 7.38 10.37 -2.44
N PHE A 79 6.27 11.10 -2.40
CA PHE A 79 4.93 10.49 -2.31
C PHE A 79 4.65 9.58 -3.51
N ILE A 80 5.01 10.02 -4.72
CA ILE A 80 4.82 9.25 -5.96
C ILE A 80 5.68 7.98 -5.93
N GLU A 81 6.96 8.09 -5.56
CA GLU A 81 7.88 6.95 -5.45
C GLU A 81 7.41 5.89 -4.45
N LEU A 82 6.93 6.33 -3.28
CA LEU A 82 6.36 5.43 -2.28
C LEU A 82 5.11 4.72 -2.81
N ASN A 83 4.24 5.42 -3.53
CA ASN A 83 3.04 4.80 -4.13
C ASN A 83 3.38 3.79 -5.22
N ASN A 84 4.37 4.08 -6.06
CA ASN A 84 4.83 3.13 -7.06
C ASN A 84 5.38 1.85 -6.40
N SER A 85 6.13 2.02 -5.30
CA SER A 85 6.66 0.91 -4.51
C SER A 85 5.54 0.07 -3.87
N ILE A 86 4.56 0.72 -3.24
CA ILE A 86 3.36 0.07 -2.68
C ILE A 86 2.64 -0.75 -3.77
N HIS A 87 2.38 -0.15 -4.94
CA HIS A 87 1.69 -0.82 -6.03
C HIS A 87 2.45 -2.06 -6.52
N SER A 88 3.76 -1.94 -6.72
CA SER A 88 4.62 -3.06 -7.12
C SER A 88 4.62 -4.20 -6.10
N ASN A 89 4.73 -3.86 -4.81
CA ASN A 89 4.80 -4.86 -3.74
C ASN A 89 3.45 -5.56 -3.54
N LEU A 90 2.33 -4.83 -3.59
CA LEU A 90 0.99 -5.43 -3.55
C LEU A 90 0.77 -6.40 -4.71
N LYS A 91 1.20 -6.05 -5.93
CA LYS A 91 1.11 -6.93 -7.10
C LYS A 91 1.92 -8.21 -6.90
N THR A 92 3.13 -8.08 -6.35
CA THR A 92 4.00 -9.22 -6.04
C THR A 92 3.40 -10.11 -4.95
N MET A 93 2.88 -9.52 -3.88
CA MET A 93 2.19 -10.23 -2.80
C MET A 93 0.98 -11.00 -3.32
N LEU A 94 0.15 -10.37 -4.16
CA LEU A 94 -1.01 -11.01 -4.78
C LEU A 94 -0.61 -12.22 -5.64
N SER A 95 0.48 -12.13 -6.41
CA SER A 95 1.01 -13.25 -7.18
C SER A 95 1.39 -14.43 -6.28
N ARG A 96 2.18 -14.15 -5.23
CA ARG A 96 2.61 -15.17 -4.25
C ARG A 96 1.42 -15.84 -3.55
N GLN A 97 0.39 -15.08 -3.19
CA GLN A 97 -0.81 -15.64 -2.55
C GLN A 97 -1.60 -16.53 -3.51
N ARG A 98 -1.70 -16.16 -4.80
CA ARG A 98 -2.32 -17.02 -5.82
C ARG A 98 -1.56 -18.34 -5.99
N GLU A 99 -0.23 -18.30 -6.01
CA GLU A 99 0.60 -19.50 -6.08
C GLU A 99 0.41 -20.40 -4.86
N LYS A 100 0.37 -19.83 -3.65
CA LYS A 100 0.09 -20.58 -2.41
C LYS A 100 -1.27 -21.28 -2.47
N ILE A 101 -2.33 -20.59 -2.93
CA ILE A 101 -3.66 -21.18 -3.09
C ILE A 101 -3.65 -22.32 -4.11
N VAL A 102 -3.01 -22.13 -5.27
CA VAL A 102 -2.90 -23.18 -6.30
C VAL A 102 -2.19 -24.41 -5.75
N THR A 103 -1.10 -24.22 -5.02
CA THR A 103 -0.35 -25.32 -4.37
C THR A 103 -1.21 -26.04 -3.32
N ALA A 104 -1.90 -25.30 -2.45
CA ALA A 104 -2.79 -25.88 -1.45
C ALA A 104 -3.95 -26.68 -2.10
N VAL A 105 -4.54 -26.18 -3.19
CA VAL A 105 -5.58 -26.89 -3.94
C VAL A 105 -5.03 -28.18 -4.56
N LYS A 106 -3.83 -28.14 -5.14
CA LYS A 106 -3.16 -29.35 -5.68
C LYS A 106 -2.89 -30.37 -4.59
N GLN A 107 -2.32 -29.94 -3.47
CA GLN A 107 -2.04 -30.81 -2.32
C GLN A 107 -3.32 -31.49 -1.80
N ARG A 108 -4.40 -30.72 -1.61
CA ARG A 108 -5.69 -31.26 -1.18
C ARG A 108 -6.29 -32.25 -2.18
N LYS A 109 -6.08 -32.08 -3.48
CA LYS A 109 -6.51 -33.05 -4.51
C LYS A 109 -5.71 -34.35 -4.41
N VAL A 110 -4.39 -34.25 -4.24
CA VAL A 110 -3.50 -35.41 -4.08
C VAL A 110 -3.85 -36.20 -2.81
N GLU A 111 -4.02 -35.53 -1.68
CA GLU A 111 -4.43 -36.16 -0.41
C GLU A 111 -5.76 -36.91 -0.54
N LYS A 112 -6.73 -36.33 -1.28
CA LYS A 112 -8.00 -37.01 -1.60
C LYS A 112 -7.81 -38.27 -2.46
N GLN A 113 -6.90 -38.24 -3.43
CA GLN A 113 -6.60 -39.42 -4.27
C GLN A 113 -5.95 -40.54 -3.44
N TYR A 114 -5.02 -40.20 -2.55
CA TYR A 114 -4.41 -41.19 -1.64
C TYR A 114 -5.42 -41.78 -0.65
N THR A 115 -6.33 -40.98 -0.10
CA THR A 115 -7.39 -41.50 0.80
C THR A 115 -8.37 -42.42 0.08
N VAL A 116 -8.68 -42.17 -1.20
CA VAL A 116 -9.48 -43.08 -2.04
C VAL A 116 -8.69 -44.37 -2.36
N SER A 117 -7.40 -44.27 -2.66
CA SER A 117 -6.55 -45.43 -2.96
C SER A 117 -6.28 -46.34 -1.76
N ASN A 118 -6.38 -45.83 -0.52
CA ASN A 118 -6.21 -46.62 0.71
C ASN A 118 -7.45 -47.44 1.12
N LYS A 119 -8.51 -47.45 0.31
CA LYS A 119 -9.58 -48.45 0.35
C LYS A 119 -9.54 -49.30 -0.93
N PRO A 120 -8.56 -50.20 -1.10
CA PRO A 120 -8.64 -51.17 -2.17
C PRO A 120 -9.84 -52.08 -1.87
N ASP A 121 -10.78 -52.13 -2.81
CA ASP A 121 -11.86 -53.11 -2.78
C ASP A 121 -11.25 -54.48 -3.07
N ILE A 122 -10.89 -55.18 -2.00
CA ILE A 122 -10.33 -56.55 -2.02
C ILE A 122 -11.43 -57.61 -2.15
N SER A 123 -12.66 -57.25 -2.54
CA SER A 123 -13.74 -58.22 -2.77
C SER A 123 -13.49 -59.21 -3.92
N TYR A 124 -12.36 -59.07 -4.63
CA TYR A 124 -11.91 -59.96 -5.70
C TYR A 124 -10.62 -60.75 -5.36
N PHE A 125 -10.17 -60.75 -4.10
CA PHE A 125 -9.14 -61.67 -3.60
C PHE A 125 -9.68 -62.63 -2.54
#